data_AF-A0A7S1KZW2-F1
#
_entry.id   AF-A0A7S1KZW2-F1
#
_cell.length_a   1.000
_cell.length_b   1.000
_cell.length_c   1.000
_cell.angle_alpha   90.00
_cell.angle_beta   90.00
_cell.angle_gamma   90.00
#
_symmetry.space_group_name_H-M   'P 1'
#
loop_
_entity.id
_entity.type
_entity.pdbx_description
1 polymer ?
#
loop_
_entity_poly.entity_id
_entity_poly.type
_entity_poly.pdbx_seq_one_letter_code
_entity_poly.pdbx_strand_id
1 'polypeptide(L)'
;KESWSLARIGDAPVTKSMGIQQLMGYMQAGLEHLPQVPKGLRVDFLDASGHRRRCHFQRRPLGLVLSKLPPTCVESFLANGYAREKGVQVGWTIVRVGEQELPPSATPQEAESLLEEQSASLPLWPLRVDFEVGKGTIRTVYFDRQPLDITFTTSPPFRIESLSPGGYATTKGVEIGWAILRVGHLVVCQETDHKTLKRSFLEGSAHLPAAGLKSGKP
;
A
#
# COMPACT_ATOMS: atom_id res chain seq x y z
N LYS A 1 -35.65 19.17 -37.73
CA LYS A 1 -34.91 18.04 -37.12
C LYS A 1 -33.44 18.27 -37.42
N GLU A 2 -32.65 18.72 -36.44
CA GLU A 2 -31.21 18.85 -36.62
C GLU A 2 -30.55 17.48 -36.53
N SER A 3 -29.70 17.16 -37.50
CA SER A 3 -28.90 15.94 -37.53
C SER A 3 -27.46 16.33 -37.24
N TRP A 4 -26.94 15.84 -36.12
CA TRP A 4 -25.54 16.00 -35.74
C TRP A 4 -24.76 14.76 -36.18
N SER A 5 -23.57 14.96 -36.74
CA SER A 5 -22.63 13.89 -37.09
C SER A 5 -21.26 14.15 -36.48
N LEU A 6 -20.70 13.15 -35.81
CA LEU A 6 -19.35 13.21 -35.25
C LEU A 6 -18.32 13.16 -36.39
N ALA A 7 -17.51 14.21 -36.53
CA ALA A 7 -16.54 14.32 -37.62
C ALA A 7 -15.13 13.79 -37.25
N ARG A 8 -14.75 13.79 -35.97
CA ARG A 8 -13.41 13.40 -35.49
C ARG A 8 -13.43 12.86 -34.06
N ILE A 9 -12.46 12.00 -33.72
CA ILE A 9 -12.11 11.57 -32.36
C ILE A 9 -10.60 11.80 -32.19
N GLY A 10 -10.21 12.79 -31.39
CA GLY A 10 -8.83 13.29 -31.37
C GLY A 10 -8.42 13.77 -32.77
N ASP A 11 -7.27 13.30 -33.26
CA ASP A 11 -6.82 13.60 -34.62
C ASP A 11 -7.43 12.70 -35.71
N ALA A 12 -8.07 11.59 -35.33
CA ALA A 12 -8.59 10.62 -36.28
C ALA A 12 -9.92 11.11 -36.92
N PRO A 13 -10.05 11.08 -38.26
CA PRO A 13 -11.30 11.41 -38.94
C PRO A 13 -12.34 10.29 -38.75
N VAL A 14 -13.59 10.67 -38.50
CA VAL A 14 -14.73 9.75 -38.41
C VAL A 14 -15.54 9.84 -39.69
N THR A 15 -15.77 8.70 -40.34
CA THR A 15 -16.61 8.60 -41.56
C THR A 15 -17.85 7.76 -41.28
N LYS A 16 -18.92 7.98 -42.07
CA LYS A 16 -20.21 7.27 -41.91
C LYS A 16 -20.11 5.74 -42.09
N SER A 17 -19.04 5.26 -42.72
CA SER A 17 -18.78 3.82 -42.95
C SER A 17 -17.92 3.17 -41.87
N MET A 18 -17.47 3.91 -40.85
CA MET A 18 -16.66 3.32 -39.79
C MET A 18 -17.48 2.38 -38.91
N GLY A 19 -16.95 1.17 -38.72
CA GLY A 19 -17.52 0.21 -37.79
C GLY A 19 -17.32 0.63 -36.34
N ILE A 20 -18.26 0.25 -35.48
CA ILE A 20 -18.26 0.61 -34.05
C ILE A 20 -16.97 0.16 -33.33
N GLN A 21 -16.36 -0.95 -33.74
CA GLN A 21 -15.10 -1.46 -33.18
C GLN A 21 -13.93 -0.51 -33.46
N GLN A 22 -13.88 0.10 -34.64
CA GLN A 22 -12.83 1.04 -35.01
C GLN A 22 -12.98 2.38 -34.27
N LEU A 23 -14.23 2.82 -34.06
CA LEU A 23 -14.54 3.97 -33.20
C LEU A 23 -14.12 3.72 -31.75
N MET A 24 -14.42 2.53 -31.21
CA MET A 24 -14.00 2.14 -29.85
C MET A 24 -12.47 2.10 -29.73
N GLY A 25 -11.76 1.64 -30.76
CA GLY A 25 -10.29 1.71 -30.81
C GLY A 25 -9.75 3.14 -30.71
N TYR A 26 -10.34 4.10 -31.43
CA TYR A 26 -9.92 5.51 -31.34
C TYR A 26 -10.27 6.15 -30.01
N MET A 27 -11.43 5.81 -29.43
CA MET A 27 -11.78 6.29 -28.09
C MET A 27 -10.82 5.75 -27.03
N GLN A 28 -10.47 4.46 -27.09
CA GLN A 28 -9.53 3.83 -26.18
C GLN A 28 -8.12 4.42 -26.33
N ALA A 29 -7.63 4.56 -27.56
CA ALA A 29 -6.35 5.20 -27.83
C ALA A 29 -6.34 6.66 -27.35
N GLY A 30 -7.40 7.43 -27.60
CA GLY A 30 -7.51 8.81 -27.10
C GLY A 30 -7.48 8.88 -25.58
N LEU A 31 -8.21 8.00 -24.89
CA LEU A 31 -8.21 7.90 -23.43
C LEU A 31 -6.82 7.55 -22.87
N GLU A 32 -6.05 6.69 -23.54
CA GLU A 32 -4.69 6.32 -23.13
C GLU A 32 -3.70 7.49 -23.22
N HIS A 33 -3.94 8.47 -24.09
CA HIS A 33 -3.10 9.66 -24.25
C HIS A 33 -3.53 10.84 -23.38
N LEU A 34 -4.67 10.76 -22.71
CA LEU A 34 -5.05 11.79 -21.73
C LEU A 34 -4.13 11.70 -20.51
N PRO A 35 -3.73 12.85 -19.92
CA PRO A 35 -2.98 12.85 -18.67
C PRO A 35 -3.80 12.11 -17.62
N GLN A 36 -3.38 10.89 -17.31
CA GLN A 36 -4.03 10.07 -16.29
C GLN A 36 -3.79 10.77 -14.96
N VAL A 37 -4.84 11.36 -14.38
CA VAL A 37 -4.77 11.88 -13.02
C VAL A 37 -4.35 10.71 -12.14
N PRO A 38 -3.18 10.79 -11.48
CA PRO A 38 -2.69 9.65 -10.72
C PRO A 38 -3.70 9.26 -9.64
N LYS A 39 -4.10 7.99 -9.61
CA LYS A 39 -5.07 7.49 -8.62
C LYS A 39 -4.44 7.51 -7.22
N GLY A 40 -5.25 7.87 -6.23
CA GLY A 40 -4.91 7.78 -4.80
C GLY A 40 -4.75 9.14 -4.12
N LEU A 41 -4.36 9.10 -2.84
CA LEU A 41 -4.07 10.28 -2.04
C LEU A 41 -2.72 10.86 -2.45
N ARG A 42 -2.73 12.09 -2.96
CA ARG A 42 -1.51 12.86 -3.19
C ARG A 42 -0.93 13.33 -1.86
N VAL A 43 0.38 13.19 -1.67
CA VAL A 43 1.13 13.83 -0.58
C VAL A 43 2.40 14.41 -1.17
N ASP A 44 2.65 15.69 -0.90
CA ASP A 44 3.91 16.33 -1.25
C ASP A 44 4.80 16.43 -0.01
N PHE A 45 6.07 16.08 -0.19
CA PHE A 45 7.12 16.17 0.81
C PHE A 45 8.20 17.15 0.37
N LEU A 46 8.96 17.72 1.30
CA LEU A 46 10.28 18.28 1.03
C LEU A 46 11.33 17.26 1.45
N ASP A 47 12.27 16.95 0.54
CA ASP A 47 13.42 16.11 0.90
C ASP A 47 14.48 16.89 1.69
N ALA A 48 15.57 16.21 2.09
CA ALA A 48 16.66 16.83 2.85
C ALA A 48 17.36 18.00 2.13
N SER A 49 17.18 18.12 0.81
CA SER A 49 17.71 19.23 0.00
C SER A 49 16.68 20.33 -0.24
N GLY A 50 15.49 20.23 0.35
CA GLY A 50 14.40 21.18 0.15
C GLY A 50 13.64 21.01 -1.17
N HIS A 51 13.93 19.95 -1.95
CA HIS A 51 13.21 19.69 -3.18
C HIS A 51 11.87 19.03 -2.91
N ARG A 52 10.83 19.46 -3.62
CA ARG A 52 9.48 18.89 -3.48
C ARG A 52 9.39 17.52 -4.16
N ARG A 53 9.00 16.50 -3.39
CA ARG A 53 8.74 15.12 -3.84
C ARG A 53 7.26 14.84 -3.75
N ARG A 54 6.62 14.48 -4.88
CA ARG A 54 5.19 14.16 -4.93
C ARG A 54 4.99 12.64 -4.95
N CYS A 55 4.21 12.13 -4.01
CA CYS A 55 3.81 10.73 -3.94
C CYS A 55 2.29 10.60 -4.11
N HIS A 56 1.82 9.54 -4.77
CA HIS A 56 0.40 9.18 -4.82
C HIS A 56 0.20 7.81 -4.18
N PHE A 57 -0.52 7.80 -3.06
CA PHE A 57 -0.79 6.60 -2.27
C PHE A 57 -2.13 6.01 -2.63
N GLN A 58 -2.11 4.75 -3.06
CA GLN A 58 -3.32 4.03 -3.45
C GLN A 58 -3.87 3.14 -2.32
N ARG A 59 -3.18 3.06 -1.18
CA ARG A 59 -3.50 2.14 -0.08
C ARG A 59 -3.19 2.73 1.29
N ARG A 60 -3.85 2.20 2.32
CA ARG A 60 -3.64 2.53 3.75
C ARG A 60 -3.30 1.26 4.57
N PRO A 61 -2.66 1.35 5.75
CA PRO A 61 -2.07 2.55 6.32
C PRO A 61 -0.86 3.00 5.50
N LEU A 62 -0.57 4.30 5.53
CA LEU A 62 0.68 4.83 4.98
C LEU A 62 1.88 4.35 5.80
N GLY A 63 1.68 4.15 7.12
CA GLY A 63 2.69 3.67 8.05
C GLY A 63 3.87 4.63 8.20
N LEU A 64 3.58 5.93 8.15
CA LEU A 64 4.52 6.99 8.52
C LEU A 64 4.50 7.15 10.04
N VAL A 65 5.67 7.26 10.65
CA VAL A 65 5.82 7.73 12.04
C VAL A 65 6.41 9.13 11.96
N LEU A 66 5.66 10.13 12.40
CA LEU A 66 6.03 11.53 12.26
C LEU A 66 6.81 12.03 13.48
N SER A 67 7.52 13.15 13.30
CA SER A 67 8.23 13.82 14.39
C SER A 67 7.31 14.30 15.48
N LYS A 68 7.85 14.46 16.70
CA LYS A 68 7.04 14.95 17.84
C LYS A 68 6.84 16.46 17.83
N LEU A 69 7.66 17.19 17.09
CA LEU A 69 7.66 18.65 17.04
C LEU A 69 7.72 19.11 15.57
N PRO A 70 7.19 20.31 15.25
CA PRO A 70 7.38 20.95 13.95
C PRO A 70 8.87 21.20 13.63
N PRO A 71 9.27 21.16 12.34
CA PRO A 71 8.43 20.78 11.20
C PRO A 71 8.06 19.29 11.22
N THR A 72 6.88 18.95 10.69
CA THR A 72 6.39 17.57 10.66
C THR A 72 7.18 16.71 9.66
N CYS A 73 8.17 15.99 10.17
CA CYS A 73 9.08 15.16 9.40
C CYS A 73 8.77 13.67 9.58
N VAL A 74 9.10 12.85 8.59
CA VAL A 74 9.07 11.39 8.71
C VAL A 74 10.25 10.94 9.59
N GLU A 75 10.00 10.48 10.81
CA GLU A 75 11.03 9.94 11.70
C GLU A 75 11.33 8.46 11.41
N SER A 76 10.29 7.67 11.16
CA SER A 76 10.44 6.24 10.87
C SER A 76 9.19 5.69 10.16
N PHE A 77 9.12 4.36 10.00
CA PHE A 77 7.99 3.68 9.37
C PHE A 77 7.52 2.51 10.21
N LEU A 78 6.22 2.24 10.18
CA LEU A 78 5.66 1.00 10.70
C LEU A 78 6.13 -0.20 9.87
N ALA A 79 6.20 -1.38 10.48
CA ALA A 79 6.70 -2.61 9.83
C ALA A 79 5.99 -2.95 8.52
N ASN A 80 4.72 -2.58 8.36
CA ASN A 80 3.94 -2.78 7.13
C ASN A 80 3.43 -1.45 6.52
N GLY A 81 4.23 -0.39 6.58
CA GLY A 81 3.87 0.91 6.02
C GLY A 81 3.99 0.98 4.50
N TYR A 82 2.92 1.40 3.82
CA TYR A 82 2.90 1.54 2.36
C TYR A 82 3.78 2.69 1.85
N ALA A 83 4.02 3.71 2.66
CA ALA A 83 4.79 4.88 2.26
C ALA A 83 6.24 4.53 1.91
N ARG A 84 6.84 3.58 2.65
CA ARG A 84 8.20 3.08 2.37
C ARG A 84 8.29 2.39 1.01
N GLU A 85 7.28 1.63 0.60
CA GLU A 85 7.20 1.02 -0.74
C GLU A 85 7.11 2.07 -1.86
N LYS A 86 6.64 3.28 -1.55
CA LYS A 86 6.60 4.40 -2.48
C LYS A 86 7.87 5.24 -2.50
N GLY A 87 8.92 4.81 -1.78
CA GLY A 87 10.21 5.49 -1.76
C GLY A 87 10.25 6.78 -0.94
N VAL A 88 9.26 6.99 -0.06
CA VAL A 88 9.35 8.03 0.97
C VAL A 88 10.53 7.69 1.89
N GLN A 89 11.28 8.70 2.32
CA GLN A 89 12.46 8.52 3.15
C GLN A 89 12.33 9.21 4.50
N VAL A 90 13.09 8.73 5.49
CA VAL A 90 13.25 9.40 6.78
C VAL A 90 13.84 10.79 6.59
N GLY A 91 13.38 11.75 7.38
CA GLY A 91 13.77 13.15 7.34
C GLY A 91 12.97 14.00 6.35
N TRP A 92 12.15 13.40 5.48
CA TRP A 92 11.29 14.18 4.57
C TRP A 92 10.19 14.90 5.34
N THR A 93 9.93 16.17 5.03
CA THR A 93 8.91 17.01 5.68
C THR A 93 7.61 16.98 4.89
N ILE A 94 6.47 16.73 5.54
CA ILE A 94 5.16 16.78 4.87
C ILE A 94 4.73 18.23 4.67
N VAL A 95 4.40 18.61 3.44
CA VAL A 95 3.96 19.99 3.11
C VAL A 95 2.59 20.06 2.44
N ARG A 96 2.05 18.93 1.97
CA ARG A 96 0.70 18.88 1.40
C ARG A 96 0.10 17.48 1.55
N VAL A 97 -1.20 17.43 1.85
CA VAL A 97 -2.01 16.20 1.83
C VAL A 97 -3.28 16.45 1.02
N GLY A 98 -3.45 15.70 -0.05
CA GLY A 98 -4.44 15.95 -1.11
C GLY A 98 -4.25 17.34 -1.72
N GLU A 99 -5.29 18.15 -1.63
CA GLU A 99 -5.31 19.54 -2.10
C GLU A 99 -4.99 20.56 -1.01
N GLN A 100 -4.78 20.12 0.23
CA GLN A 100 -4.53 21.00 1.38
C GLN A 100 -3.02 21.12 1.65
N GLU A 101 -2.50 22.35 1.56
CA GLU A 101 -1.14 22.67 2.00
C GLU A 101 -1.07 22.80 3.53
N LEU A 102 0.02 22.30 4.11
CA LEU A 102 0.30 22.44 5.53
C LEU A 102 1.24 23.63 5.73
N PRO A 103 0.94 24.55 6.66
CA PRO A 103 1.87 25.63 7.00
C PRO A 103 3.17 25.05 7.61
N PRO A 104 4.31 25.75 7.54
CA PRO A 104 5.56 25.28 8.17
C PRO A 104 5.46 25.05 9.68
N SER A 105 4.50 25.72 10.34
CA SER A 105 4.19 25.58 11.76
C SER A 105 3.19 24.46 12.07
N ALA A 106 2.73 23.70 11.07
CA ALA A 106 1.77 22.63 11.25
C ALA A 106 2.31 21.61 12.25
N THR A 107 1.45 21.20 13.17
CA THR A 107 1.80 20.20 14.17
C THR A 107 1.76 18.79 13.56
N PRO A 108 2.48 17.82 14.14
CA PRO A 108 2.39 16.43 13.73
C PRO A 108 0.96 15.88 13.81
N GLN A 109 0.20 16.27 14.84
CA GLN A 109 -1.18 15.84 15.03
C GLN A 109 -2.12 16.33 13.93
N GLU A 110 -1.96 17.57 13.47
CA GLU A 110 -2.73 18.11 12.34
C GLU A 110 -2.43 17.34 11.05
N ALA A 111 -1.16 17.03 10.78
CA ALA A 111 -0.76 16.25 9.62
C ALA A 111 -1.28 14.80 9.69
N GLU A 112 -1.18 14.14 10.85
CA GLU A 112 -1.70 12.79 11.07
C GLU A 112 -3.21 12.72 10.85
N SER A 113 -3.95 13.67 11.43
CA SER A 113 -5.41 13.75 11.30
C SER A 113 -5.81 13.90 9.83
N LEU A 114 -5.10 14.77 9.09
CA LEU A 114 -5.37 15.00 7.67
C LEU A 114 -5.01 13.78 6.80
N LEU A 115 -3.92 13.09 7.11
CA LEU A 115 -3.53 11.85 6.43
C LEU A 115 -4.54 10.73 6.70
N GLU A 116 -5.01 10.58 7.94
CA GLU A 116 -6.01 9.57 8.31
C GLU A 116 -7.34 9.84 7.60
N GLU A 117 -7.87 11.06 7.71
CA GLU A 117 -9.12 11.47 7.07
C GLU A 117 -9.08 11.22 5.55
N GLN A 118 -8.07 11.77 4.87
CA GLN A 118 -8.01 11.67 3.42
C GLN A 118 -7.62 10.29 2.90
N SER A 119 -6.97 9.45 3.72
CA SER A 119 -6.64 8.08 3.34
C SER A 119 -7.75 7.07 3.68
N ALA A 120 -8.77 7.43 4.46
CA ALA A 120 -9.78 6.50 4.97
C ALA A 120 -10.48 5.65 3.89
N SER A 121 -10.70 6.23 2.71
CA SER A 121 -11.34 5.55 1.57
C SER A 121 -10.41 4.63 0.77
N LEU A 122 -9.10 4.68 1.02
CA LEU A 122 -8.13 3.86 0.30
C LEU A 122 -8.25 2.39 0.73
N PRO A 123 -8.07 1.45 -0.21
CA PRO A 123 -8.01 0.02 0.11
C PRO A 123 -6.82 -0.29 1.04
N LEU A 124 -6.95 -1.36 1.82
CA LEU A 124 -5.90 -1.76 2.76
C LEU A 124 -4.66 -2.32 2.04
N TRP A 125 -3.50 -2.02 2.60
CA TRP A 125 -2.22 -2.61 2.23
C TRP A 125 -2.08 -3.95 2.94
N PRO A 126 -2.06 -5.08 2.19
CA PRO A 126 -1.96 -6.39 2.82
C PRO A 126 -0.59 -6.54 3.49
N LEU A 127 -0.54 -7.32 4.57
CA LEU A 127 0.71 -7.74 5.18
C LEU A 127 1.41 -8.73 4.25
N ARG A 128 2.57 -8.32 3.72
CA ARG A 128 3.46 -9.19 2.96
C ARG A 128 4.27 -10.07 3.90
N VAL A 129 4.34 -11.37 3.63
CA VAL A 129 5.26 -12.30 4.29
C VAL A 129 5.94 -13.14 3.22
N ASP A 130 7.27 -13.20 3.25
CA ASP A 130 8.06 -14.05 2.35
C ASP A 130 8.52 -15.29 3.12
N PHE A 131 8.29 -16.46 2.53
CA PHE A 131 8.64 -17.76 3.10
C PHE A 131 9.66 -18.50 2.22
N GLU A 132 10.57 -19.24 2.82
CA GLU A 132 11.36 -20.28 2.17
C GLU A 132 10.61 -21.61 2.27
N VAL A 133 10.34 -22.24 1.12
CA VAL A 133 9.50 -23.44 1.00
C VAL A 133 10.30 -24.70 0.64
N GLY A 134 11.63 -24.63 0.67
CA GLY A 134 12.56 -25.70 0.32
C GLY A 134 13.52 -25.33 -0.82
N LYS A 135 14.80 -25.72 -0.65
CA LYS A 135 15.87 -25.58 -1.66
C LYS A 135 16.09 -24.14 -2.15
N GLY A 136 15.82 -23.14 -1.31
CA GLY A 136 15.97 -21.72 -1.64
C GLY A 136 14.79 -21.13 -2.40
N THR A 137 13.70 -21.89 -2.57
CA THR A 137 12.49 -21.39 -3.24
C THR A 137 11.77 -20.42 -2.31
N ILE A 138 11.52 -19.20 -2.79
CA ILE A 138 10.81 -18.16 -2.03
C ILE A 138 9.37 -18.06 -2.51
N ARG A 139 8.42 -18.10 -1.58
CA ARG A 139 7.00 -17.82 -1.82
C ARG A 139 6.54 -16.61 -1.02
N THR A 140 5.99 -15.63 -1.70
CA THR A 140 5.37 -14.45 -1.07
C THR A 140 3.88 -14.68 -0.87
N VAL A 141 3.40 -14.40 0.34
CA VAL A 141 1.98 -14.44 0.71
C VAL A 141 1.55 -13.05 1.19
N TYR A 142 0.38 -12.62 0.72
CA TYR A 142 -0.24 -11.36 1.13
C TYR A 142 -1.50 -11.64 1.96
N PHE A 143 -1.45 -11.21 3.21
CA PHE A 143 -2.55 -11.31 4.17
C PHE A 143 -3.36 -10.02 4.18
N ASP A 144 -4.65 -10.12 3.88
CA ASP A 144 -5.57 -8.99 3.78
C ASP A 144 -6.62 -8.96 4.91
N ARG A 145 -6.50 -9.84 5.91
CA ARG A 145 -7.36 -9.92 7.11
C ARG A 145 -6.63 -10.59 8.28
N GLN A 146 -7.21 -10.44 9.47
CA GLN A 146 -6.77 -11.08 10.72
C GLN A 146 -7.89 -11.99 11.29
N PRO A 147 -7.58 -12.95 12.20
CA PRO A 147 -6.25 -13.38 12.59
C PRO A 147 -5.50 -14.05 11.44
N LEU A 148 -4.17 -14.16 11.56
CA LEU A 148 -3.34 -14.87 10.58
C LEU A 148 -3.34 -16.39 10.83
N ASP A 149 -3.58 -16.81 12.07
CA ASP A 149 -3.61 -18.21 12.52
C ASP A 149 -2.30 -18.98 12.29
N ILE A 150 -1.17 -18.34 12.63
CA ILE A 150 0.19 -18.89 12.50
C ILE A 150 0.89 -18.90 13.86
N THR A 151 1.53 -20.02 14.19
CA THR A 151 2.59 -20.08 15.20
C THR A 151 3.92 -20.46 14.53
N PHE A 152 5.03 -20.05 15.12
CA PHE A 152 6.36 -20.32 14.60
C PHE A 152 7.35 -20.56 15.72
N THR A 153 8.46 -21.23 15.40
CA THR A 153 9.52 -21.57 16.35
C THR A 153 10.08 -20.33 17.06
N THR A 154 10.67 -20.52 18.25
CA THR A 154 11.18 -19.39 19.05
C THR A 154 12.62 -18.98 18.74
N SER A 155 13.32 -19.72 17.87
CA SER A 155 14.69 -19.45 17.44
C SER A 155 14.86 -19.52 15.92
N PRO A 156 15.83 -18.78 15.36
CA PRO A 156 16.23 -18.92 13.96
C PRO A 156 16.70 -20.34 13.61
N PRO A 157 16.44 -20.82 12.39
CA PRO A 157 15.52 -20.24 11.42
C PRO A 157 14.07 -20.34 11.94
N PHE A 158 13.33 -19.23 11.88
CA PHE A 158 11.93 -19.19 12.33
C PHE A 158 11.05 -19.95 11.35
N ARG A 159 10.54 -21.11 11.75
CA ARG A 159 9.71 -21.98 10.91
C ARG A 159 8.27 -22.00 11.41
N ILE A 160 7.32 -22.13 10.49
CA ILE A 160 5.91 -22.39 10.85
C ILE A 160 5.83 -23.68 11.65
N GLU A 161 5.37 -23.60 12.89
CA GLU A 161 5.28 -24.73 13.82
C GLU A 161 3.88 -25.33 13.80
N SER A 162 2.86 -24.49 13.86
CA SER A 162 1.47 -24.91 13.72
C SER A 162 0.60 -23.88 13.01
N LEU A 163 -0.48 -24.38 12.41
CA LEU A 163 -1.51 -23.61 11.74
C LEU A 163 -2.87 -24.07 12.27
N SER A 164 -3.81 -23.16 12.47
CA SER A 164 -5.17 -23.55 12.81
C SER A 164 -5.81 -24.28 11.62
N PRO A 165 -6.48 -25.45 11.85
CA PRO A 165 -7.22 -26.13 10.79
C PRO A 165 -8.28 -25.21 10.18
N GLY A 166 -8.23 -25.00 8.85
CA GLY A 166 -9.12 -24.06 8.15
C GLY A 166 -8.83 -22.57 8.44
N GLY A 167 -7.79 -22.25 9.21
CA GLY A 167 -7.36 -20.90 9.51
C GLY A 167 -6.89 -20.12 8.28
N TYR A 168 -6.79 -18.80 8.40
CA TYR A 168 -6.59 -17.95 7.22
C TYR A 168 -5.27 -18.25 6.49
N ALA A 169 -4.17 -18.46 7.21
CA ALA A 169 -2.90 -18.86 6.60
C ALA A 169 -2.99 -20.19 5.85
N THR A 170 -3.69 -21.18 6.40
CA THR A 170 -3.96 -22.46 5.72
C THR A 170 -4.69 -22.24 4.40
N THR A 171 -5.70 -21.34 4.37
CA THR A 171 -6.42 -21.01 3.11
C THR A 171 -5.56 -20.27 2.08
N LYS A 172 -4.50 -19.57 2.52
CA LYS A 172 -3.50 -18.97 1.62
C LYS A 172 -2.43 -19.97 1.16
N GLY A 173 -2.53 -21.22 1.61
CA GLY A 173 -1.62 -22.31 1.27
C GLY A 173 -0.27 -22.20 1.97
N VAL A 174 -0.21 -21.57 3.15
CA VAL A 174 0.96 -21.65 4.03
C VAL A 174 1.03 -23.06 4.63
N GLU A 175 2.23 -23.62 4.76
CA GLU A 175 2.43 -24.97 5.29
C GLU A 175 3.40 -24.98 6.48
N ILE A 176 3.26 -26.01 7.32
CA ILE A 176 4.16 -26.26 8.45
C ILE A 176 5.57 -26.52 7.93
N GLY A 177 6.58 -25.99 8.63
CA GLY A 177 8.00 -26.16 8.30
C GLY A 177 8.59 -25.07 7.39
N TRP A 178 7.76 -24.27 6.70
CA TRP A 178 8.24 -23.13 5.91
C TRP A 178 8.99 -22.12 6.78
N ALA A 179 10.15 -21.63 6.33
CA ALA A 179 10.93 -20.65 7.09
C ALA A 179 10.52 -19.22 6.73
N ILE A 180 10.37 -18.35 7.72
CA ILE A 180 10.01 -16.94 7.53
C ILE A 180 11.26 -16.16 7.16
N LEU A 181 11.26 -15.54 5.98
CA LEU A 181 12.36 -14.70 5.48
C LEU A 181 12.07 -13.21 5.61
N ARG A 182 10.79 -12.81 5.58
CA ARG A 182 10.39 -11.40 5.67
C ARG A 182 8.99 -11.25 6.23
N VAL A 183 8.77 -10.23 7.05
CA VAL A 183 7.43 -9.78 7.50
C VAL A 183 7.32 -8.27 7.30
N GLY A 184 6.46 -7.84 6.38
CA GLY A 184 6.43 -6.44 5.93
C GLY A 184 7.80 -6.01 5.41
N HIS A 185 8.40 -5.04 6.08
CA HIS A 185 9.74 -4.50 5.80
C HIS A 185 10.87 -5.13 6.64
N LEU A 186 10.54 -5.96 7.64
CA LEU A 186 11.54 -6.66 8.42
C LEU A 186 12.07 -7.85 7.60
N VAL A 187 13.34 -7.81 7.24
CA VAL A 187 14.08 -8.99 6.75
C VAL A 187 14.51 -9.81 7.96
N VAL A 188 14.20 -11.10 7.93
CA VAL A 188 14.50 -12.03 9.02
C VAL A 188 15.84 -12.70 8.74
N CYS A 189 16.77 -12.59 9.69
CA CYS A 189 18.11 -13.18 9.64
C CYS A 189 18.45 -13.92 10.95
N GLN A 190 19.67 -14.47 11.05
CA GLN A 190 20.11 -15.24 12.23
C GLN A 190 20.18 -14.38 13.51
N GLU A 191 20.35 -13.07 13.36
CA GLU A 191 20.42 -12.09 14.44
C GLU A 191 19.03 -11.57 14.86
N THR A 192 17.98 -11.90 14.11
CA THR A 192 16.61 -11.49 14.44
C THR A 192 16.13 -12.28 15.65
N ASP A 193 15.72 -11.59 16.71
CA ASP A 193 15.13 -12.23 17.88
C ASP A 193 13.61 -12.46 17.71
N HIS A 194 13.08 -13.42 18.46
CA HIS A 194 11.66 -13.79 18.41
C HIS A 194 10.70 -12.65 18.77
N LYS A 195 11.09 -11.74 19.69
CA LYS A 195 10.25 -10.61 20.10
C LYS A 195 10.13 -9.58 18.97
N THR A 196 11.22 -9.33 18.24
CA THR A 196 11.25 -8.45 17.06
C THR A 196 10.38 -9.01 15.92
N LEU A 197 10.49 -10.31 15.65
CA LEU A 197 9.63 -10.98 14.65
C LEU A 197 8.15 -10.92 15.03
N LYS A 198 7.82 -11.29 16.28
CA LYS A 198 6.45 -11.26 16.80
C LYS A 198 5.86 -9.86 16.77
N ARG A 199 6.62 -8.83 17.15
CA ARG A 199 6.20 -7.43 17.06
C ARG A 199 5.85 -7.06 15.62
N SER A 200 6.67 -7.46 14.65
CA SER A 200 6.44 -7.17 13.23
C SER A 200 5.15 -7.80 12.69
N PHE A 201 4.80 -9.01 13.12
CA PHE A 201 3.50 -9.60 12.82
C PHE A 201 2.35 -8.83 13.46
N LEU A 202 2.48 -8.44 14.72
CA LEU A 202 1.44 -7.70 15.44
C LEU A 202 1.19 -6.32 14.81
N GLU A 203 2.23 -5.52 14.65
CA GLU A 203 2.15 -4.21 14.00
C GLU A 203 1.66 -4.33 12.55
N GLY A 204 2.19 -5.30 11.80
CA GLY A 204 1.84 -5.48 10.40
C GLY A 204 0.39 -5.91 10.16
N SER A 205 -0.21 -6.63 11.12
CA SER A 205 -1.59 -7.12 11.04
C SER A 205 -2.62 -6.24 11.76
N ALA A 206 -2.20 -5.31 12.64
CA ALA A 206 -3.08 -4.47 13.45
C ALA A 206 -4.12 -3.67 12.63
N HIS A 207 -3.79 -3.31 11.39
CA HIS A 207 -4.67 -2.53 10.51
C HIS A 207 -5.50 -3.40 9.55
N LEU A 208 -5.34 -4.72 9.58
CA LEU A 208 -6.11 -5.63 8.75
C LEU A 208 -7.53 -5.83 9.33
N PRO A 209 -8.57 -5.99 8.50
CA PRO A 209 -9.92 -6.22 8.96
C PRO A 209 -10.00 -7.59 9.65
N ALA A 210 -10.78 -7.69 10.72
CA ALA A 210 -11.06 -8.97 11.37
C ALA A 210 -11.97 -9.85 10.49
N ALA A 211 -11.69 -11.15 10.46
CA ALA A 211 -12.53 -12.14 9.80
C ALA A 211 -13.94 -12.11 10.41
N GLY A 212 -14.97 -12.08 9.55
CA GLY A 212 -16.37 -12.13 9.99
C GLY A 212 -17.07 -10.78 10.09
N LEU A 213 -16.33 -9.66 10.10
CA LEU A 213 -16.95 -8.35 9.85
C LEU A 213 -17.15 -8.22 8.34
N LYS A 214 -18.37 -8.52 7.87
CA LYS A 214 -18.80 -8.07 6.54
C LYS A 214 -18.51 -6.58 6.51
N SER A 215 -17.68 -6.12 5.58
CA SER A 215 -17.47 -4.70 5.34
C SER A 215 -18.80 -4.12 4.91
N GLY A 216 -19.62 -3.71 5.88
CA GLY A 216 -20.79 -2.90 5.63
C GLY A 216 -20.27 -1.67 4.92
N LYS A 217 -20.57 -1.55 3.64
CA LYS A 217 -20.43 -0.27 2.97
C LYS A 217 -21.29 0.72 3.77
N PRO A 218 -20.74 1.85 4.25
CA PRO A 218 -21.59 2.97 4.65
C PRO A 218 -22.44 3.45 3.47
#